data_AF-A0A8X8ZMB9-F1
#
_entry.id   AF-A0A8X8ZMB9-F1
#
_cell.length_a   1.000
_cell.length_b   1.000
_cell.length_c   1.000
_cell.angle_alpha   90.00
_cell.angle_beta   90.00
_cell.angle_gamma   90.00
#
_symmetry.space_group_name_H-M   'P 1'
#
loop_
_entity.id
_entity.type
_entity.pdbx_description
1 polymer ?
#
loop_
_entity_poly.entity_id
_entity_poly.type
_entity_poly.pdbx_seq_one_letter_code
_entity_poly.pdbx_strand_id
1 'polypeptide(L)'
;MASVSANFVCSRTSVRLLNQMMTSKSLRLATVGWGRTPGFPRLTSSRFQISCAAKKETVDKVCEIVRKQLALPADKEITPQTTFTDLGADSLDTVEIVMGLEEEFDITVQEDNQDNISCIQEAADLIEQLVASKS
;
A
#
# COMPACT_ATOMS: atom_id res chain seq x y z
N MET A 1 42.98 3.64 28.30
CA MET A 1 41.98 4.72 28.34
C MET A 1 40.62 4.10 28.07
N ALA A 2 39.70 4.29 29.02
CA ALA A 2 38.40 3.65 29.13
C ALA A 2 37.46 4.07 27.98
N SER A 3 36.74 3.11 27.37
CA SER A 3 35.32 2.83 27.59
C SER A 3 34.37 3.73 26.80
N VAL A 4 33.64 3.13 25.85
CA VAL A 4 32.30 3.60 25.47
C VAL A 4 31.36 2.42 25.58
N SER A 5 30.45 2.56 26.52
CA SER A 5 29.49 1.58 27.00
C SER A 5 28.26 1.54 26.11
N ALA A 6 27.73 0.33 25.90
CA ALA A 6 26.42 0.06 25.32
C ALA A 6 25.30 0.66 26.17
N ASN A 7 24.13 0.91 25.57
CA ASN A 7 22.84 0.86 26.25
C ASN A 7 21.74 0.41 25.28
N PHE A 8 21.41 -0.87 25.39
CA PHE A 8 20.21 -1.53 24.87
C PHE A 8 19.29 -1.72 26.09
N VAL A 9 18.07 -1.17 26.06
CA VAL A 9 17.04 -1.35 27.10
C VAL A 9 15.70 -1.36 26.32
N CYS A 10 14.98 -2.47 26.15
CA CYS A 10 14.31 -3.34 27.12
C CYS A 10 13.27 -2.59 27.98
N SER A 11 11.98 -2.64 27.62
CA SER A 11 11.04 -3.28 28.53
C SER A 11 9.66 -3.51 27.92
N ARG A 12 9.35 -4.79 27.91
CA ARG A 12 8.04 -5.41 27.83
C ARG A 12 7.25 -5.05 29.11
N THR A 13 5.92 -5.23 29.04
CA THR A 13 5.01 -5.46 30.18
C THR A 13 4.83 -4.28 31.14
N SER A 14 3.70 -4.04 31.80
CA SER A 14 2.35 -4.57 31.84
C SER A 14 1.73 -3.82 33.03
N VAL A 15 0.53 -3.25 32.85
CA VAL A 15 -0.56 -3.32 33.85
C VAL A 15 -0.47 -2.45 35.13
N ARG A 16 -1.65 -1.87 35.48
CA ARG A 16 -2.09 -1.27 36.77
C ARG A 16 -1.51 0.12 37.06
N LEU A 17 -2.19 1.08 37.68
CA LEU A 17 -3.41 1.13 38.50
C LEU A 17 -3.85 2.62 38.48
N LEU A 18 -5.11 2.95 38.19
CA LEU A 18 -6.12 3.42 39.17
C LEU A 18 -5.58 4.41 40.22
N ASN A 19 -6.06 5.66 40.24
CA ASN A 19 -7.01 6.13 41.27
C ASN A 19 -7.37 7.64 41.11
N GLN A 20 -8.69 7.92 41.16
CA GLN A 20 -9.38 9.07 41.80
C GLN A 20 -9.13 10.52 41.28
N MET A 21 -10.07 11.47 41.34
CA MET A 21 -11.28 11.57 42.16
C MET A 21 -12.31 12.52 41.53
N MET A 22 -13.55 12.35 41.97
CA MET A 22 -14.79 12.98 41.56
C MET A 22 -14.94 14.42 42.08
N THR A 23 -15.66 15.26 41.32
CA THR A 23 -16.46 16.36 41.90
C THR A 23 -17.89 16.28 41.35
N SER A 24 -18.77 15.70 42.16
CA SER A 24 -20.14 16.13 42.45
C SER A 24 -20.91 16.91 41.38
N LYS A 25 -22.06 16.35 40.95
CA LYS A 25 -23.38 17.00 41.06
C LYS A 25 -24.53 16.11 40.53
N SER A 26 -25.50 15.94 41.43
CA SER A 26 -26.95 15.93 41.19
C SER A 26 -27.61 14.76 40.46
N LEU A 27 -28.37 14.02 41.27
CA LEU A 27 -29.40 13.06 40.92
C LEU A 27 -30.40 13.62 39.89
N ARG A 28 -30.64 12.88 38.81
CA ARG A 28 -32.00 12.73 38.25
C ARG A 28 -32.25 11.28 37.85
N LEU A 29 -33.21 10.71 38.56
CA LEU A 29 -33.90 9.46 38.30
C LEU A 29 -34.72 9.62 37.02
N ALA A 30 -34.41 8.87 35.97
CA ALA A 30 -35.26 8.74 34.80
C ALA A 30 -35.42 7.26 34.45
N THR A 31 -36.67 6.94 34.18
CA THR A 31 -37.36 5.66 34.29
C THR A 31 -37.03 4.70 33.15
N VAL A 32 -37.25 3.42 33.42
CA VAL A 32 -37.09 2.26 32.53
C VAL A 32 -37.90 2.43 31.22
N GLY A 33 -37.19 2.39 30.09
CA GLY A 33 -37.74 2.10 28.77
C GLY A 33 -36.93 0.97 28.13
N TRP A 34 -37.51 -0.23 28.06
CA TRP A 34 -36.91 -1.38 27.39
C TRP A 34 -36.86 -1.18 25.87
N GLY A 35 -35.67 -1.32 25.30
CA GLY A 35 -35.48 -2.10 24.07
C GLY A 35 -35.54 -1.37 22.73
N ARG A 36 -34.39 -0.87 22.28
CA ARG A 36 -33.64 -1.33 21.09
C ARG A 36 -32.64 -0.24 20.67
N THR A 37 -31.38 -0.57 20.83
CA THR A 37 -30.21 0.28 20.53
C THR A 37 -30.18 0.74 19.06
N PRO A 38 -29.97 2.03 18.76
CA PRO A 38 -29.48 2.44 17.45
C PRO A 38 -27.96 2.21 17.45
N GLY A 39 -27.55 0.95 17.22
CA GLY A 39 -26.16 0.63 16.94
C GLY A 39 -25.82 1.11 15.54
N PHE A 40 -25.27 2.31 15.43
CA PHE A 40 -24.61 2.78 14.22
C PHE A 40 -23.67 1.68 13.71
N PRO A 41 -23.78 1.21 12.47
CA PRO A 41 -22.77 0.31 11.92
C PRO A 41 -21.48 1.13 11.83
N ARG A 42 -20.53 0.76 12.69
CA ARG A 42 -19.14 1.19 12.60
C ARG A 42 -18.63 0.65 11.26
N LEU A 43 -18.60 1.49 10.22
CA LEU A 43 -17.93 1.14 8.98
C LEU A 43 -16.49 0.82 9.35
N THR A 44 -16.24 -0.48 9.32
CA THR A 44 -14.95 -1.11 9.44
C THR A 44 -14.03 -0.51 8.38
N SER A 45 -13.21 0.45 8.82
CA SER A 45 -12.00 0.85 8.12
C SER A 45 -11.08 -0.36 8.11
N SER A 46 -11.19 -1.18 7.06
CA SER A 46 -10.10 -1.99 6.54
C SER A 46 -10.55 -2.60 5.22
N ARG A 47 -10.28 -1.88 4.14
CA ARG A 47 -10.00 -2.52 2.86
C ARG A 47 -8.63 -2.03 2.39
N PHE A 48 -7.63 -2.16 3.26
CA PHE A 48 -6.26 -2.34 2.78
C PHE A 48 -6.21 -3.77 2.21
N GLN A 49 -6.69 -3.92 0.98
CA GLN A 49 -6.47 -5.12 0.21
C GLN A 49 -5.04 -5.04 -0.34
N ILE A 50 -4.09 -5.52 0.45
CA ILE A 50 -2.81 -5.97 -0.12
C ILE A 50 -3.16 -7.20 -0.94
N SER A 51 -3.21 -7.03 -2.26
CA SER A 51 -3.50 -8.11 -3.19
C SER A 51 -2.23 -8.35 -3.99
N CYS A 52 -1.63 -9.52 -3.74
CA CYS A 52 -0.63 -10.15 -4.58
C CYS A 52 0.69 -9.38 -4.67
N ALA A 53 1.72 -9.79 -3.93
CA ALA A 53 3.08 -9.41 -4.30
C ALA A 53 3.41 -10.14 -5.61
N ALA A 54 3.44 -9.42 -6.74
CA ALA A 54 3.94 -9.97 -7.99
C ALA A 54 5.27 -10.70 -7.77
N LYS A 55 5.52 -11.76 -8.55
CA LYS A 55 6.81 -12.45 -8.58
C LYS A 55 7.90 -11.42 -8.83
N LYS A 56 9.01 -11.60 -8.11
CA LYS A 56 10.17 -10.72 -8.22
C LYS A 56 10.66 -10.59 -9.67
N GLU A 57 10.63 -11.69 -10.43
CA GLU A 57 10.99 -11.70 -11.85
C GLU A 57 10.13 -10.76 -12.71
N THR A 58 8.83 -10.69 -12.45
CA THR A 58 7.91 -9.80 -13.16
C THR A 58 8.23 -8.34 -12.85
N VAL A 59 8.45 -8.01 -11.58
CA VAL A 59 8.83 -6.66 -11.15
C VAL A 59 10.16 -6.23 -11.79
N ASP A 60 11.16 -7.11 -11.81
CA ASP A 60 12.46 -6.82 -12.40
C ASP A 60 12.33 -6.53 -13.91
N LYS A 61 11.54 -7.32 -14.64
CA LYS A 61 11.23 -7.08 -16.07
C LYS A 61 10.51 -5.76 -16.31
N VAL A 62 9.51 -5.42 -15.49
CA VAL A 62 8.80 -4.13 -15.59
C VAL A 62 9.80 -2.98 -15.39
N CYS A 63 10.67 -3.08 -14.39
CA CYS A 63 11.71 -2.06 -14.16
C CYS A 63 12.65 -1.90 -15.36
N GLU A 64 13.02 -2.99 -16.03
CA GLU A 64 13.85 -2.95 -17.23
C GLU A 64 13.17 -2.24 -18.40
N ILE A 65 11.89 -2.54 -18.65
CA ILE A 65 11.11 -1.90 -19.72
C ILE A 65 10.97 -0.41 -19.45
N VAL A 66 10.62 -0.03 -18.23
CA VAL A 66 10.50 1.37 -17.83
C VAL A 66 11.84 2.11 -17.99
N ARG A 67 12.95 1.50 -17.60
CA ARG A 67 14.29 2.08 -17.80
C ARG A 67 14.62 2.30 -19.27
N LYS A 68 14.24 1.34 -20.14
CA LYS A 68 14.47 1.43 -21.59
C LYS A 68 13.65 2.55 -22.22
N GLN A 69 12.34 2.63 -21.93
CA GLN A 69 11.47 3.65 -22.52
C GLN A 69 11.82 5.06 -22.05
N LEU A 70 12.06 5.23 -20.75
CA LEU A 70 12.40 6.54 -20.18
C LEU A 70 13.91 6.89 -20.30
N ALA A 71 14.70 6.07 -21.00
CA ALA A 71 16.15 6.21 -21.17
C ALA A 71 16.89 6.55 -19.85
N LEU A 72 16.48 5.92 -18.74
CA LEU A 72 17.01 6.24 -17.42
C LEU A 72 18.42 5.64 -17.23
N PRO A 73 19.32 6.34 -16.53
CA PRO A 73 20.66 5.82 -16.25
C PRO A 73 20.59 4.58 -15.33
N ALA A 74 21.54 3.66 -15.49
CA ALA A 74 21.61 2.44 -14.68
C ALA A 74 21.76 2.73 -13.17
N ASP A 75 22.31 3.90 -12.84
CA ASP A 75 22.52 4.35 -11.46
C ASP A 75 21.24 4.87 -10.79
N LYS A 76 20.15 5.10 -11.55
CA LYS A 76 18.88 5.52 -10.98
C LYS A 76 18.24 4.33 -10.28
N GLU A 77 18.10 4.44 -8.97
CA GLU A 77 17.42 3.44 -8.16
C GLU A 77 15.92 3.46 -8.49
N ILE A 78 15.42 2.31 -8.94
CA ILE A 78 14.01 2.07 -9.23
C ILE A 78 13.54 1.02 -8.22
N THR A 79 12.54 1.37 -7.42
CA THR A 79 11.97 0.48 -6.41
C THR A 79 10.54 0.13 -6.82
N PRO A 80 9.96 -0.98 -6.35
CA PRO A 80 8.56 -1.30 -6.65
C PRO A 80 7.57 -0.18 -6.23
N GLN A 81 7.95 0.63 -5.25
CA GLN A 81 7.13 1.74 -4.74
C GLN A 81 7.35 3.06 -5.51
N THR A 82 8.28 3.13 -6.47
CA THR A 82 8.45 4.34 -7.28
C THR A 82 7.27 4.52 -8.22
N THR A 83 6.74 5.73 -8.28
CA THR A 83 5.69 6.09 -9.23
C THR A 83 6.27 6.45 -10.59
N PHE A 84 5.50 6.28 -11.66
CA PHE A 84 5.92 6.69 -13.01
C PHE A 84 6.17 8.20 -13.08
N THR A 85 5.36 8.99 -12.39
CA THR A 85 5.51 10.44 -12.28
C THR A 85 6.83 10.83 -11.60
N ASP A 86 7.26 10.13 -10.55
CA ASP A 86 8.56 10.38 -9.90
C ASP A 86 9.75 10.04 -10.81
N LEU A 87 9.54 9.09 -11.73
CA LEU A 87 10.53 8.77 -12.75
C LEU A 87 10.61 9.83 -13.86
N GLY A 88 9.64 10.74 -13.92
CA GLY A 88 9.51 11.77 -14.94
C GLY A 88 8.75 11.30 -16.18
N ALA A 89 8.01 10.20 -16.09
CA ALA A 89 7.13 9.75 -17.16
C ALA A 89 5.94 10.71 -17.30
N ASP A 90 5.66 11.12 -18.52
CA ASP A 90 4.43 11.83 -18.86
C ASP A 90 3.30 10.86 -19.27
N SER A 91 2.15 11.42 -19.65
CA SER A 91 0.99 10.64 -20.10
C SER A 91 1.27 9.85 -21.40
N LEU A 92 2.17 10.34 -22.26
CA LEU A 92 2.53 9.65 -23.50
C LEU A 92 3.52 8.52 -23.21
N ASP A 93 4.52 8.77 -22.36
CA ASP A 93 5.47 7.77 -21.90
C ASP A 93 4.76 6.57 -21.25
N THR A 94 3.70 6.84 -20.47
CA THR A 94 2.87 5.79 -19.85
C THR A 94 2.20 4.90 -20.89
N VAL A 95 1.80 5.47 -22.05
CA VAL A 95 1.25 4.70 -23.17
C VAL A 95 2.32 3.82 -23.81
N GLU A 96 3.51 4.35 -24.06
CA GLU A 96 4.62 3.59 -24.65
C GLU A 96 5.13 2.46 -23.74
N ILE A 97 5.17 2.72 -22.43
CA ILE A 97 5.54 1.70 -21.43
C ILE A 97 4.54 0.55 -21.45
N VAL A 98 3.24 0.84 -21.43
CA VAL A 98 2.21 -0.20 -21.38
C VAL A 98 2.18 -1.00 -22.68
N MET A 99 2.33 -0.35 -23.84
CA MET A 99 2.47 -1.08 -25.10
C MET A 99 3.67 -2.03 -25.09
N GLY A 100 4.81 -1.61 -24.52
CA GLY A 100 5.98 -2.49 -24.36
C GLY A 100 5.75 -3.65 -23.39
N LEU A 101 4.93 -3.43 -22.34
CA LEU A 101 4.54 -4.49 -21.40
C LEU A 101 3.57 -5.49 -22.04
N GLU A 102 2.63 -5.02 -22.85
CA GLU A 102 1.71 -5.88 -23.62
C GLU A 102 2.46 -6.79 -24.58
N GLU A 103 3.45 -6.25 -25.30
CA GLU A 103 4.28 -7.01 -26.24
C GLU A 103 5.21 -8.01 -25.52
N GLU A 104 5.86 -7.62 -24.41
CA GLU A 104 6.79 -8.52 -23.68
C GLU A 104 6.07 -9.70 -23.00
N PHE A 105 4.86 -9.47 -22.47
CA PHE A 105 4.11 -10.50 -21.73
C PHE A 105 2.98 -11.14 -22.55
N ASP A 106 2.82 -10.75 -23.82
CA ASP A 106 1.72 -11.15 -24.70
C ASP A 106 0.34 -10.95 -24.04
N ILE A 107 0.10 -9.82 -23.37
CA ILE A 107 -1.17 -9.53 -22.69
C ILE A 107 -1.93 -8.38 -23.35
N THR A 108 -3.18 -8.16 -22.93
CA THR A 108 -3.97 -7.01 -23.33
C THR A 108 -4.43 -6.28 -22.08
N VAL A 109 -3.93 -5.06 -21.90
CA VAL A 109 -4.29 -4.16 -20.81
C VAL A 109 -5.36 -3.21 -21.35
N GLN A 110 -6.47 -3.08 -20.63
CA GLN A 110 -7.49 -2.09 -21.02
C GLN A 110 -7.03 -0.68 -20.62
N GLU A 111 -7.35 0.33 -21.43
CA GLU A 111 -7.03 1.74 -21.14
C GLU A 111 -7.52 2.18 -19.74
N ASP A 112 -8.71 1.72 -19.32
CA ASP A 112 -9.24 2.02 -17.97
C ASP A 112 -8.29 1.55 -16.85
N ASN A 113 -7.62 0.42 -17.05
CA ASN A 113 -6.66 -0.10 -16.08
C ASN A 113 -5.34 0.67 -16.15
N GLN A 114 -4.96 1.13 -17.35
CA GLN A 114 -3.75 1.88 -17.61
C GLN A 114 -3.70 3.19 -16.81
N ASP A 115 -4.82 3.91 -16.76
CA ASP A 115 -4.97 5.13 -15.97
C ASP A 115 -4.90 4.89 -14.46
N ASN A 116 -5.15 3.65 -14.01
CA ASN A 116 -5.09 3.28 -12.60
C ASN A 116 -3.69 2.84 -12.15
N ILE A 117 -2.72 2.68 -13.07
CA ILE A 117 -1.36 2.25 -12.73
C ILE A 117 -0.53 3.47 -12.32
N SER A 118 -0.29 3.64 -11.02
CA SER A 118 0.51 4.75 -10.47
C SER A 118 1.95 4.32 -10.15
N CYS A 119 2.15 3.08 -9.71
CA CYS A 119 3.44 2.55 -9.26
C CYS A 119 3.89 1.31 -10.07
N ILE A 120 5.19 1.03 -10.04
CA ILE A 120 5.76 -0.18 -10.67
C ILE A 120 5.18 -1.46 -10.10
N GLN A 121 4.98 -1.52 -8.78
CA GLN A 121 4.36 -2.67 -8.13
C GLN A 121 2.97 -2.95 -8.71
N GLU A 122 2.14 -1.92 -8.86
CA GLU A 122 0.77 -2.05 -9.38
C GLU A 122 0.78 -2.55 -10.82
N ALA A 123 1.72 -2.08 -11.64
CA ALA A 123 1.91 -2.56 -13.00
C ALA A 123 2.24 -4.06 -13.02
N ALA A 124 3.21 -4.47 -12.19
CA ALA A 124 3.61 -5.87 -12.09
C ALA A 124 2.46 -6.76 -11.60
N ASP A 125 1.72 -6.32 -10.58
CA ASP A 125 0.59 -7.06 -10.01
C ASP A 125 -0.53 -7.24 -11.05
N LEU A 126 -0.79 -6.22 -11.87
CA LEU A 126 -1.78 -6.26 -12.93
C LEU A 126 -1.38 -7.24 -14.06
N ILE A 127 -0.10 -7.19 -14.47
CA ILE A 127 0.46 -8.12 -15.46
C ILE A 127 0.29 -9.56 -14.98
N GLU A 128 0.62 -9.86 -13.72
CA GLU A 128 0.49 -11.21 -13.19
C GLU A 128 -0.96 -11.71 -13.20
N GLN A 129 -1.92 -10.84 -12.88
CA GLN A 129 -3.33 -11.18 -12.92
C GLN A 129 -3.80 -11.52 -14.34
N LEU A 130 -3.35 -10.74 -15.35
CA LEU A 130 -3.69 -10.97 -16.75
C LEU A 130 -3.02 -12.23 -17.30
N VAL A 131 -1.74 -12.45 -16.99
CA VAL A 131 -1.01 -13.67 -17.38
C VAL A 131 -1.65 -14.92 -16.75
N ALA A 132 -2.06 -14.84 -15.47
CA ALA A 132 -2.76 -15.93 -14.80
C ALA A 132 -4.16 -16.19 -15.39
N SER A 133 -4.85 -15.16 -15.87
CA SER A 133 -6.18 -15.29 -16.47
C SER A 133 -6.14 -15.77 -17.93
N LYS A 134 -4.99 -15.64 -18.61
CA LYS A 134 -4.76 -16.12 -19.99
C LYS A 134 -4.37 -17.60 -20.04
N SER A 135 -3.96 -18.20 -18.91
CA SER A 135 -3.51 -19.59 -18.79
C SER A 135 -4.65 -20.55 -18.43
#